data_AF-A0A7X9GTK0-F1
#
_entry.id   AF-A0A7X9GTK0-F1
#
_cell.length_a   1.000
_cell.length_b   1.000
_cell.length_c   1.000
_cell.angle_alpha   90.00
_cell.angle_beta   90.00
_cell.angle_gamma   90.00
#
_symmetry.space_group_name_H-M   'P 1'
#
loop_
_entity.id
_entity.type
_entity.pdbx_description
1 polymer ?
#
loop_
_entity_poly.entity_id
_entity_poly.type
_entity_poly.pdbx_seq_one_letter_code
_entity_poly.pdbx_strand_id
1 'polypeptide(L)'
;MNDLTAVREVWASRATARSRTDLLYLVYLVAMSVLVLGIPGLNSAGHFLARPDVLPALSSAHAPQNVAAASLVAAAIALQVGAVRGPALMAPFFIDTLASSSLHRRHVLRRPFARALLVPVTALAVLAALVGTTLMAAGLAEVSEVALFVLAAAGTGLLLAAAWLTGELLHRMSARLLVSALLLGAAVLAAIAPVGLGLGAVHPAAPRSPVPWALGLMVVGLLAMAACIRLLDRLRGAVLREQAARWESAGTLATTGDLAGASGRFRPPPSAGRRLPVIGPRPLLLLYIRRDAVAWLRSPERFAAGALAGAAGAALLSVATLLTGPPAWSAVLLGSTVLWGASSAGVDGIRHGVHTLGAPMLLGQTAAMQVLLHVPAPTVLLGSIAALGGGAGLLLAGGSLEPSAVALPVLLAVVLVAARAWDAAKGPMPLSLMTPIPTPQGDLSVLSVLVWQADSLLLAVLAGALLAGLLMGLGPVAMLLGAGTLLSTMTLMTRARLRALRG
;
A
#
# COMPACT_ATOMS: atom_id res chain seq x y z
N MET A 1 1.94 11.47 39.96
CA MET A 1 1.85 10.18 39.23
C MET A 1 0.46 9.53 39.28
N ASN A 2 -0.57 10.17 39.88
CA ASN A 2 -1.89 9.56 40.17
C ASN A 2 -3.03 9.89 39.17
N ASP A 3 -2.78 10.65 38.10
CA ASP A 3 -3.85 11.30 37.33
C ASP A 3 -4.46 10.41 36.22
N LEU A 4 -3.69 9.47 35.66
CA LEU A 4 -4.20 8.53 34.66
C LEU A 4 -5.09 7.43 35.26
N THR A 5 -5.01 7.24 36.57
CA THR A 5 -5.73 6.19 37.30
C THR A 5 -7.23 6.50 37.30
N ALA A 6 -7.63 7.74 37.59
CA ALA A 6 -9.03 8.16 37.60
C ALA A 6 -9.70 8.04 36.22
N VAL A 7 -9.02 8.49 35.15
CA VAL A 7 -9.54 8.33 33.77
C VAL A 7 -9.68 6.86 33.38
N ARG A 8 -8.72 6.02 33.79
CA ARG A 8 -8.78 4.57 33.55
C ARG A 8 -9.86 3.89 34.38
N GLU A 9 -10.12 4.37 35.59
CA GLU A 9 -11.16 3.86 36.48
C GLU A 9 -12.55 4.20 35.95
N VAL A 10 -12.78 5.43 35.48
CA VAL A 10 -14.02 5.84 34.80
C VAL A 10 -14.22 5.09 33.48
N TRP A 11 -13.14 4.80 32.75
CA TRP A 11 -13.23 3.93 31.57
C TRP A 11 -13.51 2.48 31.97
N ALA A 12 -12.87 1.99 33.02
CA ALA A 12 -13.06 0.64 33.55
C ALA A 12 -14.48 0.42 34.08
N SER A 13 -15.13 1.47 34.59
CA SER A 13 -16.51 1.44 35.08
C SER A 13 -17.55 1.53 33.97
N ARG A 14 -17.16 1.84 32.73
CA ARG A 14 -18.05 1.73 31.56
C ARG A 14 -18.09 0.28 31.08
N ALA A 15 -19.26 -0.17 30.63
CA ALA A 15 -19.52 -1.55 30.15
C ALA A 15 -18.62 -2.03 28.99
N THR A 16 -17.73 -1.18 28.47
CA THR A 16 -16.80 -1.45 27.37
C THR A 16 -15.37 -1.78 27.85
N ALA A 17 -15.11 -1.82 29.16
CA ALA A 17 -13.82 -2.21 29.69
C ALA A 17 -13.59 -3.73 29.58
N ARG A 18 -12.42 -4.13 29.07
CA ARG A 18 -12.10 -5.55 28.89
C ARG A 18 -12.06 -6.27 30.23
N SER A 19 -12.90 -7.28 30.38
CA SER A 19 -12.91 -8.17 31.53
C SER A 19 -11.67 -9.09 31.54
N ARG A 20 -11.42 -9.79 32.66
CA ARG A 20 -10.37 -10.84 32.70
C ARG A 20 -10.66 -11.95 31.68
N THR A 21 -11.93 -12.28 31.49
CA THR A 21 -12.39 -13.25 30.50
C THR A 21 -12.06 -12.77 29.09
N ASP A 22 -12.22 -11.48 28.79
CA ASP A 22 -11.89 -10.91 27.48
C ASP A 22 -10.38 -10.96 27.21
N LEU A 23 -9.55 -10.78 28.26
CA LEU A 23 -8.10 -10.92 28.14
C LEU A 23 -7.68 -12.37 27.91
N LEU A 24 -8.25 -13.32 28.64
CA LEU A 24 -8.00 -14.75 28.43
C LEU A 24 -8.46 -15.19 27.04
N TYR A 25 -9.63 -14.73 26.61
CA TYR A 25 -10.15 -14.97 25.27
C TYR A 25 -9.24 -14.35 24.20
N LEU A 26 -8.70 -13.15 24.40
CA LEU A 26 -7.73 -12.53 23.49
C LEU A 26 -6.44 -13.36 23.40
N VAL A 27 -5.90 -13.84 24.54
CA VAL A 27 -4.70 -14.69 24.55
C VAL A 27 -4.96 -15.99 23.81
N TYR A 28 -6.10 -16.64 24.09
CA TYR A 28 -6.55 -17.82 23.37
C TYR A 28 -6.65 -17.56 21.86
N LEU A 29 -7.30 -16.46 21.46
CA LEU A 29 -7.48 -16.09 20.05
C LEU A 29 -6.15 -15.81 19.36
N VAL A 30 -5.21 -15.13 20.02
CA VAL A 30 -3.85 -14.90 19.49
C VAL A 30 -3.09 -16.20 19.35
N ALA A 31 -3.09 -17.06 20.38
CA ALA A 31 -2.41 -18.35 20.34
C ALA A 31 -2.96 -19.26 19.23
N MET A 32 -4.29 -19.38 19.14
CA MET A 32 -4.94 -20.12 18.06
C MET A 32 -4.66 -19.50 16.68
N SER A 33 -4.67 -18.18 16.55
CA SER A 33 -4.34 -17.51 15.28
C SER A 33 -2.90 -17.82 14.85
N VAL A 34 -1.94 -17.79 15.77
CA VAL A 34 -0.55 -18.15 15.49
C VAL A 34 -0.42 -19.62 15.10
N LEU A 35 -1.08 -20.54 15.81
CA LEU A 35 -1.01 -21.97 15.53
C LEU A 35 -1.68 -22.35 14.20
N VAL A 36 -2.86 -21.79 13.92
CA VAL A 36 -3.70 -22.16 12.77
C VAL A 36 -3.31 -21.38 11.51
N LEU A 37 -2.95 -20.10 11.62
CA LEU A 37 -2.63 -19.25 10.46
C LEU A 37 -1.13 -18.93 10.38
N GLY A 38 -0.51 -18.61 11.51
CA GLY A 38 0.89 -18.19 11.57
C GLY A 38 1.86 -19.29 11.15
N ILE A 39 1.84 -20.44 11.83
CA ILE A 39 2.77 -21.55 11.57
C ILE A 39 2.61 -22.11 10.15
N PRO A 40 1.40 -22.45 9.66
CA PRO A 40 1.23 -22.92 8.29
C PRO A 40 1.61 -21.87 7.24
N GLY A 41 1.36 -20.59 7.52
CA GLY A 41 1.77 -19.47 6.67
C GLY A 41 3.30 -19.36 6.57
N LEU A 42 4.00 -19.40 7.70
CA LEU A 42 5.46 -19.38 7.75
C LEU A 42 6.06 -20.61 7.08
N ASN A 43 5.46 -21.79 7.29
CA ASN A 43 5.92 -23.02 6.66
C ASN A 43 5.74 -22.97 5.13
N SER A 44 4.58 -22.52 4.66
CA SER A 44 4.31 -22.32 3.23
C SER A 44 5.28 -21.31 2.61
N ALA A 45 5.56 -20.21 3.32
CA ALA A 45 6.51 -19.21 2.88
C ALA A 45 7.95 -19.76 2.83
N GLY A 46 8.36 -20.55 3.82
CA GLY A 46 9.67 -21.22 3.83
C GLY A 46 9.81 -22.20 2.66
N HIS A 47 8.80 -23.04 2.43
CA HIS A 47 8.78 -23.94 1.26
C HIS A 47 8.84 -23.17 -0.06
N PHE A 48 8.15 -22.02 -0.16
CA PHE A 48 8.20 -21.18 -1.34
C PHE A 48 9.61 -20.60 -1.57
N LEU A 49 10.26 -20.08 -0.54
CA LEU A 49 11.61 -19.52 -0.64
C LEU A 49 12.68 -20.60 -0.91
N ALA A 50 12.47 -21.81 -0.44
CA ALA A 50 13.36 -22.95 -0.64
C ALA A 50 13.26 -23.58 -2.05
N ARG A 51 12.32 -23.11 -2.90
CA ARG A 51 12.20 -23.65 -4.25
C ARG A 51 13.45 -23.34 -5.09
N PRO A 52 13.87 -24.24 -5.99
CA PRO A 52 15.08 -24.08 -6.79
C PRO A 52 15.04 -22.89 -7.77
N ASP A 53 13.85 -22.38 -8.08
CA ASP A 53 13.62 -21.18 -8.90
C ASP A 53 13.64 -19.87 -8.10
N VAL A 54 13.49 -19.91 -6.76
CA VAL A 54 13.48 -18.73 -5.88
C VAL A 54 14.80 -18.55 -5.15
N LEU A 55 15.40 -19.64 -4.68
CA LEU A 55 16.64 -19.64 -3.90
C LEU A 55 17.82 -18.92 -4.59
N PRO A 56 18.04 -19.04 -5.92
CA PRO A 56 19.09 -18.30 -6.61
C PRO A 56 18.89 -16.78 -6.57
N ALA A 57 17.64 -16.30 -6.53
CA ALA A 57 17.36 -14.87 -6.44
C ALA A 57 17.77 -14.32 -5.04
N LEU A 58 17.53 -15.10 -3.98
CA LEU A 58 17.90 -14.75 -2.60
C LEU A 58 19.41 -14.76 -2.37
N SER A 59 20.14 -15.62 -3.08
CA SER A 59 21.60 -15.75 -2.99
C SER A 59 22.36 -14.97 -4.08
N SER A 60 21.64 -14.23 -4.93
CA SER A 60 22.24 -13.46 -6.01
C SER A 60 23.17 -12.36 -5.48
N ALA A 61 24.18 -11.99 -6.28
CA ALA A 61 25.11 -10.91 -5.94
C ALA A 61 24.42 -9.54 -5.71
N HIS A 62 23.19 -9.37 -6.22
CA HIS A 62 22.37 -8.17 -6.06
C HIS A 62 21.39 -8.23 -4.86
N ALA A 63 21.26 -9.37 -4.19
CA ALA A 63 20.34 -9.52 -3.04
C ALA A 63 20.64 -8.50 -1.91
N PRO A 64 21.90 -8.24 -1.52
CA PRO A 64 22.24 -7.19 -0.55
C PRO A 64 21.70 -5.80 -0.95
N GLN A 65 21.91 -5.38 -2.20
CA GLN A 65 21.46 -4.09 -2.73
C GLN A 65 19.94 -3.99 -2.74
N ASN A 66 19.27 -5.07 -3.17
CA ASN A 66 17.81 -5.14 -3.19
C ASN A 66 17.20 -5.02 -1.80
N VAL A 67 17.78 -5.69 -0.79
CA VAL A 67 17.33 -5.60 0.62
C VAL A 67 17.55 -4.19 1.16
N ALA A 68 18.69 -3.56 0.87
CA ALA A 68 18.96 -2.17 1.25
C ALA A 68 17.93 -1.21 0.64
N ALA A 69 17.71 -1.30 -0.68
CA ALA A 69 16.75 -0.49 -1.40
C ALA A 69 15.31 -0.71 -0.88
N ALA A 70 14.91 -1.97 -0.67
CA ALA A 70 13.60 -2.31 -0.15
C ALA A 70 13.35 -1.73 1.26
N SER A 71 14.36 -1.73 2.13
CA SER A 71 14.24 -1.12 3.47
C SER A 71 14.02 0.40 3.42
N LEU A 72 14.65 1.09 2.45
CA LEU A 72 14.48 2.53 2.24
C LEU A 72 13.12 2.87 1.60
N VAL A 73 12.65 2.05 0.65
CA VAL A 73 11.29 2.12 0.12
C VAL A 73 10.27 1.91 1.24
N ALA A 74 10.48 0.91 2.10
CA ALA A 74 9.64 0.66 3.26
C ALA A 74 9.62 1.85 4.23
N ALA A 75 10.75 2.54 4.42
CA ALA A 75 10.81 3.77 5.23
C ALA A 75 9.99 4.91 4.61
N ALA A 76 10.05 5.09 3.28
CA ALA A 76 9.24 6.07 2.57
C ALA A 76 7.73 5.76 2.70
N ILE A 77 7.35 4.48 2.58
CA ILE A 77 5.97 4.02 2.79
C ILE A 77 5.54 4.28 4.23
N ALA A 78 6.35 3.89 5.23
CA ALA A 78 6.06 4.09 6.64
C ALA A 78 5.84 5.57 6.97
N LEU A 79 6.66 6.46 6.40
CA LEU A 79 6.50 7.92 6.51
C LEU A 79 5.12 8.38 5.96
N GLN A 80 4.70 7.89 4.80
CA GLN A 80 3.40 8.26 4.21
C GLN A 80 2.23 7.68 5.00
N VAL A 81 2.34 6.43 5.44
CA VAL A 81 1.35 5.79 6.31
C VAL A 81 1.19 6.59 7.61
N GLY A 82 2.28 7.08 8.19
CA GLY A 82 2.26 7.90 9.41
C GLY A 82 1.47 9.20 9.30
N ALA A 83 1.48 9.81 8.12
CA ALA A 83 0.69 11.02 7.87
C ALA A 83 -0.82 10.74 7.87
N VAL A 84 -1.22 9.54 7.45
CA VAL A 84 -2.62 9.10 7.41
C VAL A 84 -3.07 8.52 8.75
N ARG A 85 -2.26 7.61 9.29
CA ARG A 85 -2.45 6.92 10.56
C ARG A 85 -1.10 6.80 11.27
N GLY A 86 -0.88 7.65 12.25
CA GLY A 86 0.34 7.61 13.05
C GLY A 86 0.42 6.43 14.04
N PRO A 87 1.62 6.05 14.49
CA PRO A 87 1.79 5.00 15.49
C PRO A 87 1.33 5.41 16.89
N ALA A 88 1.18 6.71 17.18
CA ALA A 88 0.76 7.23 18.49
C ALA A 88 -0.76 7.45 18.59
N LEU A 89 -1.56 6.62 17.93
CA LEU A 89 -3.02 6.77 17.88
C LEU A 89 -3.73 6.15 19.09
N MET A 90 -4.76 6.83 19.60
CA MET A 90 -5.69 6.33 20.62
C MET A 90 -7.14 6.47 20.14
N ALA A 91 -8.10 5.90 20.86
CA ALA A 91 -9.52 6.11 20.57
C ALA A 91 -9.87 7.61 20.74
N PRO A 92 -10.79 8.16 19.93
CA PRO A 92 -11.10 9.61 19.93
C PRO A 92 -11.41 10.18 21.31
N PHE A 93 -12.21 9.46 22.12
CA PHE A 93 -12.51 9.83 23.50
C PHE A 93 -11.26 10.10 24.35
N PHE A 94 -10.23 9.24 24.26
CA PHE A 94 -8.99 9.44 25.01
C PHE A 94 -8.18 10.60 24.49
N ILE A 95 -8.23 10.87 23.18
CA ILE A 95 -7.54 12.04 22.62
C ILE A 95 -8.23 13.31 23.08
N ASP A 96 -9.56 13.38 23.06
CA ASP A 96 -10.29 14.59 23.50
C ASP A 96 -10.12 14.86 25.00
N THR A 97 -10.12 13.82 25.83
CA THR A 97 -9.95 13.93 27.29
C THR A 97 -8.50 14.15 27.73
N LEU A 98 -7.52 13.50 27.07
CA LEU A 98 -6.11 13.60 27.48
C LEU A 98 -5.38 14.75 26.77
N ALA A 99 -5.80 15.14 25.55
CA ALA A 99 -5.20 16.30 24.87
C ALA A 99 -5.67 17.64 25.44
N SER A 100 -6.79 17.66 26.18
CA SER A 100 -7.26 18.82 26.95
C SER A 100 -6.67 18.89 28.37
N SER A 101 -6.03 17.80 28.84
CA SER A 101 -5.34 17.76 30.12
C SER A 101 -3.94 18.43 30.07
N SER A 102 -3.40 18.80 31.23
CA SER A 102 -2.04 19.33 31.39
C SER A 102 -0.93 18.27 31.32
N LEU A 103 -1.27 17.00 31.09
CA LEU A 103 -0.31 15.91 31.07
C LEU A 103 0.61 15.98 29.85
N HIS A 104 1.90 15.76 30.07
CA HIS A 104 2.84 15.61 28.95
C HIS A 104 2.46 14.42 28.07
N ARG A 105 2.36 14.66 26.76
CA ARG A 105 1.89 13.68 25.77
C ARG A 105 2.79 12.45 25.74
N ARG A 106 4.09 12.57 26.01
CA ARG A 106 5.00 11.42 26.12
C ARG A 106 4.55 10.39 27.17
N HIS A 107 3.93 10.80 28.28
CA HIS A 107 3.48 9.85 29.30
C HIS A 107 2.21 9.11 28.88
N VAL A 108 1.36 9.78 28.10
CA VAL A 108 0.10 9.22 27.58
C VAL A 108 0.36 8.31 26.37
N LEU A 109 1.14 8.80 25.40
CA LEU A 109 1.32 8.20 24.09
C LEU A 109 2.45 7.17 24.02
N ARG A 110 3.35 7.08 25.02
CA ARG A 110 4.45 6.10 25.01
C ARG A 110 3.96 4.66 24.91
N ARG A 111 2.86 4.31 25.59
CA ARG A 111 2.32 2.94 25.56
C ARG A 111 1.72 2.56 24.19
N PRO A 112 0.80 3.35 23.59
CA PRO A 112 0.30 3.04 22.25
C PRO A 112 1.44 3.04 21.22
N PHE A 113 2.36 4.01 21.30
CA PHE A 113 3.55 4.04 20.45
C PHE A 113 4.39 2.76 20.59
N ALA A 114 4.75 2.34 21.80
CA ALA A 114 5.54 1.13 22.05
C ALA A 114 4.86 -0.14 21.52
N ARG A 115 3.52 -0.22 21.58
CA ARG A 115 2.77 -1.33 20.97
C ARG A 115 2.83 -1.27 19.45
N ALA A 116 2.74 -0.08 18.87
CA ALA A 116 2.87 0.10 17.43
C ALA A 116 4.26 -0.27 16.91
N LEU A 117 5.33 -0.11 17.71
CA LEU A 117 6.70 -0.56 17.36
C LEU A 117 6.78 -2.05 17.06
N LEU A 118 5.94 -2.86 17.71
CA LEU A 118 5.96 -4.31 17.50
C LEU A 118 5.71 -4.64 16.03
N VAL A 119 4.83 -3.91 15.35
CA VAL A 119 4.45 -4.19 13.96
C VAL A 119 5.67 -4.20 13.01
N PRO A 120 6.42 -3.09 12.81
CA PRO A 120 7.56 -3.09 11.90
C PRO A 120 8.74 -3.94 12.40
N VAL A 121 8.96 -4.02 13.72
CA VAL A 121 10.07 -4.80 14.30
C VAL A 121 9.84 -6.29 14.09
N THR A 122 8.67 -6.80 14.47
CA THR A 122 8.37 -8.24 14.30
C THR A 122 8.22 -8.59 12.84
N ALA A 123 7.63 -7.72 12.00
CA ALA A 123 7.51 -7.98 10.57
C ALA A 123 8.88 -8.16 9.91
N LEU A 124 9.83 -7.22 10.12
CA LEU A 124 11.16 -7.34 9.55
C LEU A 124 11.97 -8.49 10.18
N ALA A 125 11.89 -8.69 11.49
CA ALA A 125 12.60 -9.79 12.16
C ALA A 125 12.12 -11.16 11.66
N VAL A 126 10.81 -11.36 11.48
CA VAL A 126 10.24 -12.60 10.94
C VAL A 126 10.65 -12.81 9.48
N LEU A 127 10.60 -11.77 8.64
CA LEU A 127 11.07 -11.88 7.25
C LEU A 127 12.55 -12.21 7.17
N ALA A 128 13.39 -11.55 7.98
CA ALA A 128 14.82 -11.82 8.04
C ALA A 128 15.13 -13.22 8.58
N ALA A 129 14.41 -13.66 9.61
CA ALA A 129 14.53 -15.02 10.13
C ALA A 129 14.15 -16.04 9.05
N LEU A 130 13.03 -15.85 8.36
CA LEU A 130 12.57 -16.76 7.31
C LEU A 130 13.58 -16.86 6.15
N VAL A 131 14.07 -15.73 5.64
CA VAL A 131 15.09 -15.70 4.58
C VAL A 131 16.40 -16.34 5.07
N GLY A 132 16.87 -15.94 6.25
CA GLY A 132 18.12 -16.44 6.84
C GLY A 132 18.07 -17.95 7.11
N THR A 133 16.99 -18.47 7.70
CA THR A 133 16.83 -19.91 7.93
C THR A 133 16.72 -20.69 6.64
N THR A 134 16.13 -20.11 5.59
CA THR A 134 16.07 -20.75 4.26
C THR A 134 17.46 -20.87 3.65
N LEU A 135 18.26 -19.80 3.71
CA LEU A 135 19.65 -19.82 3.24
C LEU A 135 20.51 -20.78 4.06
N MET A 136 20.33 -20.81 5.39
CA MET A 136 21.02 -21.74 6.28
C MET A 136 20.65 -23.20 5.96
N ALA A 137 19.37 -23.50 5.75
CA ALA A 137 18.93 -24.84 5.35
C ALA A 137 19.47 -25.27 3.98
N ALA A 138 19.77 -24.31 3.10
CA ALA A 138 20.44 -24.54 1.82
C ALA A 138 21.98 -24.60 1.91
N GLY A 139 22.57 -24.45 3.11
CA GLY A 139 24.02 -24.44 3.31
C GLY A 139 24.71 -23.16 2.84
N LEU A 140 23.96 -22.07 2.66
CA LEU A 140 24.42 -20.77 2.15
C LEU A 140 24.60 -19.71 3.25
N ALA A 141 24.33 -20.06 4.51
CA ALA A 141 24.47 -19.16 5.65
C ALA A 141 24.77 -19.92 6.94
N GLU A 142 25.52 -19.31 7.85
CA GLU A 142 25.75 -19.82 9.19
C GLU A 142 24.70 -19.32 10.20
N VAL A 143 24.54 -20.04 11.32
CA VAL A 143 23.63 -19.63 12.42
C VAL A 143 23.95 -18.22 12.94
N SER A 144 25.24 -17.88 13.01
CA SER A 144 25.73 -16.58 13.45
C SER A 144 25.28 -15.44 12.53
N GLU A 145 25.34 -15.65 11.21
CA GLU A 145 24.92 -14.70 10.17
C GLU A 145 23.41 -14.48 10.21
N VAL A 146 22.63 -15.55 10.37
CA VAL A 146 21.18 -15.46 10.52
C VAL A 146 20.81 -14.66 11.77
N ALA A 147 21.47 -14.92 12.90
CA ALA A 147 21.23 -14.18 14.14
C ALA A 147 21.56 -12.68 13.99
N LEU A 148 22.68 -12.35 13.34
CA LEU A 148 23.07 -10.95 13.05
C LEU A 148 22.10 -10.28 12.08
N PHE A 149 21.62 -10.99 11.06
CA PHE A 149 20.64 -10.48 10.11
C PHE A 149 19.30 -10.17 10.78
N VAL A 150 18.82 -11.04 11.67
CA VAL A 150 17.61 -10.81 12.48
C VAL A 150 17.80 -9.61 13.41
N LEU A 151 18.97 -9.48 14.05
CA LEU A 151 19.29 -8.34 14.90
C LEU A 151 19.28 -7.02 14.11
N ALA A 152 19.92 -7.00 12.94
CA ALA A 152 19.93 -5.86 12.03
C ALA A 152 18.52 -5.51 11.53
N ALA A 153 17.70 -6.51 11.23
CA ALA A 153 16.32 -6.34 10.80
C ALA A 153 15.44 -5.75 11.91
N ALA A 154 15.64 -6.18 13.16
CA ALA A 154 14.97 -5.58 14.32
C ALA A 154 15.38 -4.11 14.50
N GLY A 155 16.68 -3.78 14.41
CA GLY A 155 17.17 -2.39 14.44
C GLY A 155 16.59 -1.54 13.31
N THR A 156 16.54 -2.09 12.09
CA THR A 156 15.91 -1.46 10.93
C THR A 156 14.40 -1.27 11.15
N GLY A 157 13.72 -2.21 11.80
CA GLY A 157 12.31 -2.11 12.16
C GLY A 157 12.03 -0.97 13.13
N LEU A 158 12.95 -0.68 14.06
CA LEU A 158 12.88 0.52 14.89
C LEU A 158 13.03 1.79 14.04
N LEU A 159 13.93 1.80 13.05
CA LEU A 159 14.06 2.93 12.12
C LEU A 159 12.81 3.13 11.25
N LEU A 160 12.18 2.05 10.80
CA LEU A 160 10.89 2.13 10.11
C LEU A 160 9.80 2.71 11.01
N ALA A 161 9.78 2.35 12.30
CA ALA A 161 8.86 2.94 13.26
C ALA A 161 9.16 4.43 13.51
N ALA A 162 10.43 4.84 13.48
CA ALA A 162 10.83 6.24 13.56
C ALA A 162 10.36 7.01 12.32
N ALA A 163 10.51 6.44 11.12
CA ALA A 163 9.96 7.00 9.89
C ALA A 163 8.43 7.10 9.96
N TRP A 164 7.76 6.08 10.50
CA TRP A 164 6.32 6.08 10.72
C TRP A 164 5.86 7.23 11.64
N LEU A 165 6.52 7.43 12.78
CA LEU A 165 6.23 8.56 13.67
C LEU A 165 6.59 9.91 13.03
N THR A 166 7.68 9.97 12.26
CA THR A 166 8.09 11.18 11.54
C THR A 166 7.01 11.60 10.55
N GLY A 167 6.34 10.64 9.91
CA GLY A 167 5.17 10.87 9.07
C GLY A 167 4.04 11.59 9.80
N GLU A 168 3.77 11.17 11.04
CA GLU A 168 2.77 11.77 11.91
C GLU A 168 3.17 13.19 12.37
N LEU A 169 4.46 13.42 12.62
CA LEU A 169 5.01 14.71 13.05
C LEU A 169 5.05 15.75 11.91
N LEU A 170 5.31 15.31 10.67
CA LEU A 170 5.46 16.20 9.52
C LEU A 170 4.10 16.65 8.97
N HIS A 171 3.60 17.76 9.53
CA HIS A 171 2.35 18.36 9.05
C HIS A 171 2.45 18.97 7.64
N ARG A 172 3.67 19.38 7.22
CA ARG A 172 3.88 20.04 5.92
C ARG A 172 4.06 18.98 4.85
N MET A 173 3.13 18.99 3.90
CA MET A 173 3.15 18.19 2.68
C MET A 173 4.53 18.20 1.99
N SER A 174 5.07 19.39 1.71
CA SER A 174 6.33 19.53 0.98
C SER A 174 7.49 18.85 1.67
N ALA A 175 7.56 18.93 3.00
CA ALA A 175 8.57 18.24 3.79
C ALA A 175 8.41 16.72 3.69
N ARG A 176 7.18 16.19 3.77
CA ARG A 176 6.94 14.75 3.62
C ARG A 176 7.31 14.22 2.25
N LEU A 177 6.91 14.94 1.19
CA LEU A 177 7.24 14.58 -0.19
C LEU A 177 8.75 14.65 -0.43
N LEU A 178 9.43 15.67 0.09
CA LEU A 178 10.88 15.78 0.01
C LEU A 178 11.58 14.62 0.71
N VAL A 179 11.22 14.31 1.96
CA VAL A 179 11.83 13.18 2.70
C VAL A 179 11.54 11.85 2.00
N SER A 180 10.34 11.66 1.46
CA SER A 180 10.03 10.46 0.68
C SER A 180 10.86 10.37 -0.60
N ALA A 181 11.01 11.48 -1.32
CA ALA A 181 11.84 11.55 -2.53
C ALA A 181 13.31 11.27 -2.20
N LEU A 182 13.82 11.78 -1.08
CA LEU A 182 15.18 11.49 -0.61
C LEU A 182 15.36 10.02 -0.26
N LEU A 183 14.39 9.40 0.43
CA LEU A 183 14.43 7.98 0.76
C LEU A 183 14.37 7.09 -0.49
N LEU A 184 13.53 7.45 -1.47
CA LEU A 184 13.44 6.75 -2.75
C LEU A 184 14.68 6.96 -3.62
N GLY A 185 15.24 8.17 -3.64
CA GLY A 185 16.53 8.45 -4.29
C GLY A 185 17.65 7.64 -3.66
N ALA A 186 17.70 7.58 -2.32
CA ALA A 186 18.64 6.72 -1.59
C ALA A 186 18.42 5.24 -1.89
N ALA A 187 17.17 4.79 -2.09
CA ALA A 187 16.88 3.41 -2.48
C ALA A 187 17.43 3.09 -3.87
N VAL A 188 17.29 4.00 -4.84
CA VAL A 188 17.89 3.86 -6.17
C VAL A 188 19.41 3.81 -6.07
N LEU A 189 20.03 4.71 -5.31
CA LEU A 189 21.48 4.72 -5.07
C LEU A 189 21.95 3.42 -4.39
N ALA A 190 21.18 2.88 -3.44
CA ALA A 190 21.49 1.61 -2.79
C ALA A 190 21.36 0.41 -3.75
N ALA A 191 20.42 0.46 -4.70
CA ALA A 191 20.24 -0.60 -5.70
C ALA A 191 21.43 -0.69 -6.67
N ILE A 192 22.01 0.45 -7.06
CA ILE A 192 23.16 0.52 -7.99
C ILE A 192 24.51 0.55 -7.27
N ALA A 193 24.52 0.57 -5.93
CA ALA A 193 25.76 0.62 -5.17
C ALA A 193 26.58 -0.66 -5.40
N PRO A 194 27.91 -0.56 -5.47
CA PRO A 194 28.77 -1.74 -5.66
C PRO A 194 28.70 -2.70 -4.47
N VAL A 195 28.16 -2.26 -3.33
CA VAL A 195 28.09 -3.01 -2.09
C VAL A 195 26.75 -2.81 -1.40
N GLY A 196 26.26 -3.83 -0.72
CA GLY A 196 25.10 -3.71 0.16
C GLY A 196 25.35 -2.71 1.29
N LEU A 197 24.34 -1.89 1.59
CA LEU A 197 24.35 -0.90 2.67
C LEU A 197 23.24 -1.20 3.67
N GLY A 198 23.37 -0.73 4.92
CA GLY A 198 22.32 -0.89 5.93
C GLY A 198 21.98 -2.36 6.15
N LEU A 199 20.69 -2.71 6.09
CA LEU A 199 20.24 -4.08 6.25
C LEU A 199 20.82 -5.03 5.19
N GLY A 200 21.04 -4.52 3.97
CA GLY A 200 21.68 -5.26 2.89
C GLY A 200 23.11 -5.68 3.19
N ALA A 201 23.86 -4.86 3.94
CA ALA A 201 25.24 -5.17 4.32
C ALA A 201 25.35 -6.35 5.32
N VAL A 202 24.24 -6.70 5.99
CA VAL A 202 24.13 -7.84 6.93
C VAL A 202 23.43 -9.02 6.27
N HIS A 203 23.09 -8.93 4.99
CA HIS A 203 22.47 -10.04 4.28
C HIS A 203 23.45 -11.24 4.26
N PRO A 204 23.00 -12.49 4.51
CA PRO A 204 23.92 -13.64 4.59
C PRO A 204 24.77 -13.88 3.33
N ALA A 205 24.26 -13.50 2.15
CA ALA A 205 25.02 -13.56 0.89
C ALA A 205 26.05 -12.41 0.71
N ALA A 206 26.22 -11.50 1.67
CA ALA A 206 27.11 -10.36 1.54
C ALA A 206 28.58 -10.73 1.86
N PRO A 207 29.58 -10.23 1.08
CA PRO A 207 30.98 -10.65 1.22
C PRO A 207 31.75 -10.00 2.39
N ARG A 208 31.11 -9.20 3.26
CA ARG A 208 31.78 -8.40 4.30
C ARG A 208 31.31 -8.80 5.70
N SER A 209 32.15 -8.52 6.71
CA SER A 209 31.80 -8.77 8.11
C SER A 209 30.47 -8.09 8.50
N PRO A 210 29.43 -8.86 8.88
CA PRO A 210 28.09 -8.34 9.17
C PRO A 210 27.98 -7.62 10.53
N VAL A 211 28.94 -7.82 11.43
CA VAL A 211 28.86 -7.41 12.84
C VAL A 211 28.72 -5.89 13.03
N PRO A 212 29.56 -5.02 12.41
CA PRO A 212 29.47 -3.57 12.64
C PRO A 212 28.14 -2.99 12.18
N TRP A 213 27.60 -3.51 11.07
CA TRP A 213 26.31 -3.08 10.54
C TRP A 213 25.14 -3.56 11.40
N ALA A 214 25.15 -4.80 11.87
CA ALA A 214 24.10 -5.32 12.74
C ALA A 214 24.02 -4.55 14.07
N LEU A 215 25.16 -4.35 14.73
CA LEU A 215 25.25 -3.58 15.96
C LEU A 215 24.92 -2.11 15.73
N GLY A 216 25.45 -1.51 14.66
CA GLY A 216 25.19 -0.13 14.28
C GLY A 216 23.70 0.14 14.04
N LEU A 217 23.02 -0.70 13.27
CA LEU A 217 21.57 -0.57 13.01
C LEU A 217 20.75 -0.71 14.29
N MET A 218 21.11 -1.66 15.16
CA MET A 218 20.42 -1.82 16.44
C MET A 218 20.61 -0.58 17.33
N VAL A 219 21.84 -0.11 17.50
CA VAL A 219 22.14 1.07 18.33
C VAL A 219 21.46 2.31 17.77
N VAL A 220 21.56 2.57 16.47
CA VAL A 220 20.91 3.73 15.83
C VAL A 220 19.38 3.61 15.91
N GLY A 221 18.82 2.41 15.76
CA GLY A 221 17.39 2.14 15.96
C GLY A 221 16.93 2.47 17.38
N LEU A 222 17.67 2.03 18.41
CA LEU A 222 17.37 2.33 19.81
C LEU A 222 17.49 3.83 20.13
N LEU A 223 18.53 4.50 19.61
CA LEU A 223 18.70 5.94 19.75
C LEU A 223 17.57 6.71 19.06
N ALA A 224 17.14 6.27 17.88
CA ALA A 224 15.99 6.84 17.18
C ALA A 224 14.71 6.69 18.00
N MET A 225 14.49 5.55 18.70
CA MET A 225 13.35 5.39 19.60
C MET A 225 13.41 6.32 20.82
N ALA A 226 14.58 6.46 21.43
CA ALA A 226 14.77 7.40 22.54
C ALA A 226 14.44 8.84 22.10
N ALA A 227 14.85 9.23 20.89
CA ALA A 227 14.50 10.52 20.30
C ALA A 227 12.99 10.62 20.00
N CYS A 228 12.39 9.58 19.41
CA CYS A 228 10.96 9.52 19.12
C CYS A 228 10.09 9.74 20.37
N ILE A 229 10.44 9.11 21.49
CA ILE A 229 9.73 9.27 22.77
C ILE A 229 9.73 10.73 23.22
N ARG A 230 10.82 11.48 23.01
CA ARG A 230 10.90 12.93 23.30
C ARG A 230 10.07 13.74 22.31
N LEU A 231 10.00 13.32 21.04
CA LEU A 231 9.24 14.00 19.99
C LEU A 231 7.73 13.81 20.11
N LEU A 232 7.24 12.84 20.89
CA LEU A 232 5.80 12.66 21.17
C LEU A 232 5.14 13.93 21.73
N ASP A 233 5.88 14.75 22.48
CA ASP A 233 5.37 16.02 23.01
C ASP A 233 5.11 17.07 21.91
N ARG A 234 5.71 16.91 20.72
CA ARG A 234 5.51 17.80 19.56
C ARG A 234 4.29 17.43 18.71
N LEU A 235 3.68 16.27 18.93
CA LEU A 235 2.49 15.84 18.19
C LEU A 235 1.34 16.80 18.45
N ARG A 236 0.72 17.34 17.41
CA ARG A 236 -0.37 18.31 17.55
C ARG A 236 -1.67 17.60 17.87
N GLY A 237 -2.37 18.05 18.93
CA GLY A 237 -3.67 17.48 19.31
C GLY A 237 -4.70 17.49 18.18
N ALA A 238 -4.68 18.51 17.31
CA ALA A 238 -5.56 18.56 16.13
C ALA A 238 -5.33 17.40 15.15
N VAL A 239 -4.06 17.05 14.88
CA VAL A 239 -3.70 15.94 13.98
C VAL A 239 -4.12 14.61 14.59
N LEU A 240 -3.85 14.43 15.88
CA LEU A 240 -4.25 13.23 16.63
C LEU A 240 -5.77 13.01 16.60
N ARG A 241 -6.56 14.07 16.84
CA ARG A 241 -8.03 14.01 16.77
C ARG A 241 -8.52 13.68 15.37
N GLU A 242 -7.97 14.33 14.34
CA GLU A 242 -8.35 14.08 12.95
C GLU A 242 -8.02 12.66 12.51
N GLN A 243 -6.83 12.15 12.85
CA GLN A 243 -6.45 10.78 12.56
C GLN A 243 -7.33 9.77 13.30
N ALA A 244 -7.68 10.03 14.56
CA ALA A 244 -8.50 9.10 15.34
C ALA A 244 -9.95 9.08 14.87
N ALA A 245 -10.55 10.23 14.59
CA ALA A 245 -11.91 10.32 14.05
C ALA A 245 -12.00 9.67 12.66
N ARG A 246 -11.00 9.88 11.79
CA ARG A 246 -10.93 9.21 10.49
C ARG A 246 -10.77 7.70 10.64
N TRP A 247 -9.90 7.25 11.53
CA TRP A 247 -9.66 5.82 11.77
C TRP A 247 -10.87 5.11 12.37
N GLU A 248 -11.55 5.73 13.33
CA GLU A 248 -12.79 5.20 13.91
C GLU A 248 -13.88 5.11 12.85
N SER A 249 -14.11 6.19 12.09
CA SER A 249 -15.11 6.19 11.02
C SER A 249 -14.81 5.18 9.92
N ALA A 250 -13.54 5.05 9.50
CA ALA A 250 -13.14 4.04 8.53
C ALA A 250 -13.30 2.62 9.10
N GLY A 251 -12.98 2.43 10.39
CA GLY A 251 -13.18 1.19 11.11
C GLY A 251 -14.65 0.77 11.14
N THR A 252 -15.57 1.67 11.48
CA THR A 252 -17.02 1.41 11.47
C THR A 252 -17.49 0.97 10.08
N LEU A 253 -17.10 1.69 9.02
CA LEU A 253 -17.48 1.34 7.65
C LEU A 253 -16.90 -0.01 7.22
N ALA A 254 -15.64 -0.29 7.55
CA ALA A 254 -15.01 -1.57 7.26
C ALA A 254 -15.68 -2.73 8.00
N THR A 255 -16.06 -2.54 9.27
CA THR A 255 -16.77 -3.57 10.06
C THR A 255 -18.18 -3.85 9.54
N THR A 256 -18.83 -2.89 8.87
CA THR A 256 -20.13 -3.10 8.21
C THR A 256 -19.99 -3.59 6.77
N GLY A 257 -18.78 -3.92 6.30
CA GLY A 257 -18.55 -4.42 4.96
C GLY A 257 -18.44 -3.36 3.85
N ASP A 258 -18.45 -2.07 4.20
CA ASP A 258 -18.27 -0.96 3.25
C ASP A 258 -16.79 -0.54 3.15
N LEU A 259 -15.99 -1.38 2.51
CA LEU A 259 -14.56 -1.11 2.29
C LEU A 259 -14.32 0.08 1.36
N ALA A 260 -15.21 0.29 0.38
CA ALA A 260 -15.15 1.43 -0.53
C ALA A 260 -15.34 2.75 0.24
N GLY A 261 -16.37 2.84 1.09
CA GLY A 261 -16.60 3.97 1.97
C GLY A 261 -15.46 4.17 2.98
N ALA A 262 -14.96 3.09 3.58
CA ALA A 262 -13.80 3.15 4.49
C ALA A 262 -12.57 3.75 3.81
N SER A 263 -12.25 3.31 2.59
CA SER A 263 -11.13 3.86 1.81
C SER A 263 -11.34 5.35 1.46
N GLY A 264 -12.60 5.74 1.20
CA GLY A 264 -12.98 7.13 0.92
C GLY A 264 -12.69 8.10 2.07
N ARG A 265 -12.74 7.63 3.32
CA ARG A 265 -12.42 8.44 4.52
C ARG A 265 -10.95 8.83 4.62
N PHE A 266 -10.05 8.11 3.95
CA PHE A 266 -8.62 8.44 3.92
C PHE A 266 -8.25 9.43 2.82
N ARG A 267 -9.21 9.87 2.00
CA ARG A 267 -8.95 10.84 0.95
C ARG A 267 -8.69 12.23 1.55
N PRO A 268 -7.49 12.82 1.35
CA PRO A 268 -7.21 14.15 1.88
C PRO A 268 -8.03 15.21 1.13
N PRO A 269 -8.42 16.31 1.80
CA PRO A 269 -9.05 17.44 1.14
C PRO A 269 -8.07 18.13 0.16
N PRO A 270 -8.57 18.82 -0.88
CA PRO A 270 -7.75 19.63 -1.78
C PRO A 270 -6.88 20.66 -1.03
N SER A 271 -5.57 20.57 -1.18
CA SER A 271 -4.59 21.38 -0.45
C SER A 271 -3.93 22.47 -1.29
N ALA A 272 -3.91 22.33 -2.62
CA ALA A 272 -3.25 23.26 -3.54
C ALA A 272 -4.19 23.72 -4.67
N GLY A 273 -3.72 24.60 -5.57
CA GLY A 273 -4.38 24.87 -6.84
C GLY A 273 -5.79 25.49 -6.77
N ARG A 274 -6.15 26.17 -5.66
CA ARG A 274 -7.50 26.75 -5.45
C ARG A 274 -7.85 27.82 -6.49
N ARG A 275 -6.86 28.59 -6.95
CA ARG A 275 -7.01 29.66 -7.95
C ARG A 275 -6.91 29.18 -9.40
N LEU A 276 -6.61 27.91 -9.63
CA LEU A 276 -6.49 27.38 -10.99
C LEU A 276 -7.87 27.40 -11.64
N PRO A 277 -8.03 28.03 -12.82
CA PRO A 277 -9.32 28.05 -13.49
C PRO A 277 -9.62 26.64 -14.01
N VAL A 278 -10.82 26.15 -13.72
CA VAL A 278 -11.30 24.82 -14.12
C VAL A 278 -12.09 24.91 -15.44
N ILE A 279 -12.83 26.00 -15.61
CA ILE A 279 -13.67 26.28 -16.78
C ILE A 279 -12.96 27.36 -17.63
N GLY A 280 -13.10 27.27 -18.95
CA GLY A 280 -12.58 28.27 -19.88
C GLY A 280 -13.01 27.99 -21.32
N PRO A 281 -12.70 28.89 -22.27
CA PRO A 281 -13.13 28.79 -23.67
C PRO A 281 -12.25 27.80 -24.44
N ARG A 282 -12.41 26.50 -24.16
CA ARG A 282 -11.68 25.43 -24.86
C ARG A 282 -12.65 24.42 -25.46
N PRO A 283 -12.24 23.71 -26.51
CA PRO A 283 -12.95 22.53 -27.01
C PRO A 283 -13.24 21.56 -25.86
N LEU A 284 -14.39 20.89 -25.92
CA LEU A 284 -14.94 20.12 -24.81
C LEU A 284 -13.95 19.08 -24.25
N LEU A 285 -13.25 18.36 -25.13
CA LEU A 285 -12.24 17.38 -24.73
C LEU A 285 -11.08 18.01 -23.94
N LEU A 286 -10.51 19.12 -24.44
CA LEU A 286 -9.42 19.83 -23.76
C LEU A 286 -9.87 20.45 -22.43
N LEU A 287 -11.14 20.83 -22.33
CA LEU A 287 -11.72 21.28 -21.06
C LEU A 287 -11.73 20.14 -20.03
N TYR A 288 -12.16 18.93 -20.40
CA TYR A 288 -12.16 17.78 -19.50
C TYR A 288 -10.75 17.34 -19.09
N ILE A 289 -9.80 17.31 -20.04
CA ILE A 289 -8.39 17.04 -19.74
C ILE A 289 -7.85 18.06 -18.72
N ARG A 290 -8.17 19.35 -18.90
CA ARG A 290 -7.81 20.40 -17.94
C ARG A 290 -8.45 20.17 -16.57
N ARG A 291 -9.72 19.76 -16.52
CA ARG A 291 -10.43 19.49 -15.25
C ARG A 291 -9.72 18.41 -14.45
N ASP A 292 -9.31 17.32 -15.11
CA ASP A 292 -8.59 16.22 -14.47
C ASP A 292 -7.19 16.66 -14.02
N ALA A 293 -6.45 17.36 -14.88
CA ALA A 293 -5.14 17.90 -14.52
C ALA A 293 -5.20 18.84 -13.30
N VAL A 294 -6.21 19.73 -13.25
CA VAL A 294 -6.42 20.61 -12.09
C VAL A 294 -6.80 19.80 -10.84
N ALA A 295 -7.58 18.72 -10.97
CA ALA A 295 -7.91 17.85 -9.84
C ALA A 295 -6.66 17.18 -9.25
N TRP A 296 -5.73 16.73 -10.09
CA TRP A 296 -4.44 16.16 -9.66
C TRP A 296 -3.58 17.23 -8.96
N LEU A 297 -3.48 18.43 -9.53
CA LEU A 297 -2.72 19.56 -8.95
C LEU A 297 -3.33 20.06 -7.62
N ARG A 298 -4.63 19.85 -7.41
CA ARG A 298 -5.32 20.18 -6.16
C ARG A 298 -5.07 19.16 -5.04
N SER A 299 -4.70 17.93 -5.41
CA SER A 299 -4.42 16.83 -4.47
C SER A 299 -3.01 16.26 -4.67
N PRO A 300 -1.95 17.10 -4.57
CA PRO A 300 -0.58 16.74 -4.95
C PRO A 300 -0.01 15.55 -4.18
N GLU A 301 -0.38 15.34 -2.91
CA GLU A 301 0.07 14.18 -2.14
C GLU A 301 -0.47 12.87 -2.73
N ARG A 302 -1.78 12.83 -3.00
CA ARG A 302 -2.41 11.66 -3.59
C ARG A 302 -1.90 11.41 -5.00
N PHE A 303 -1.66 12.47 -5.76
CA PHE A 303 -1.09 12.37 -7.09
C PHE A 303 0.35 11.84 -7.04
N ALA A 304 1.21 12.40 -6.19
CA ALA A 304 2.59 11.95 -6.05
C ALA A 304 2.68 10.50 -5.53
N ALA A 305 1.91 10.15 -4.50
CA ALA A 305 1.85 8.79 -3.98
C ALA A 305 1.33 7.80 -5.04
N GLY A 306 0.29 8.19 -5.78
CA GLY A 306 -0.23 7.39 -6.90
C GLY A 306 0.78 7.24 -8.03
N ALA A 307 1.51 8.29 -8.40
CA ALA A 307 2.52 8.23 -9.45
C ALA A 307 3.72 7.36 -9.05
N LEU A 308 4.20 7.48 -7.81
CA LEU A 308 5.29 6.65 -7.28
C LEU A 308 4.88 5.18 -7.17
N ALA A 309 3.68 4.90 -6.63
CA ALA A 309 3.15 3.55 -6.59
C ALA A 309 2.96 3.00 -8.02
N GLY A 310 2.41 3.80 -8.94
CA GLY A 310 2.23 3.39 -10.33
C GLY A 310 3.55 3.05 -11.03
N ALA A 311 4.58 3.87 -10.82
CA ALA A 311 5.92 3.61 -11.34
C ALA A 311 6.52 2.33 -10.74
N ALA A 312 6.38 2.10 -9.43
CA ALA A 312 6.84 0.88 -8.77
C ALA A 312 6.09 -0.38 -9.25
N GLY A 313 4.76 -0.29 -9.39
CA GLY A 313 3.95 -1.39 -9.93
C GLY A 313 4.30 -1.73 -11.37
N ALA A 314 4.56 -0.70 -12.19
CA ALA A 314 5.02 -0.88 -13.56
C ALA A 314 6.44 -1.46 -13.64
N ALA A 315 7.35 -1.01 -12.77
CA ALA A 315 8.68 -1.59 -12.64
C ALA A 315 8.62 -3.09 -12.31
N LEU A 316 7.78 -3.50 -11.36
CA LEU A 316 7.57 -4.90 -11.02
C LEU A 316 7.05 -5.72 -12.21
N LEU A 317 6.09 -5.17 -12.97
CA LEU A 317 5.55 -5.84 -14.16
C LEU A 317 6.58 -6.01 -15.26
N SER A 318 7.41 -5.00 -15.53
CA SER A 318 8.47 -5.12 -16.53
C SER A 318 9.61 -6.02 -16.05
N VAL A 319 10.04 -5.92 -14.79
CA VAL A 319 11.07 -6.81 -14.22
C VAL A 319 10.60 -8.26 -14.21
N ALA A 320 9.29 -8.53 -14.10
CA ALA A 320 8.77 -9.89 -14.17
C ALA A 320 9.14 -10.62 -15.46
N THR A 321 9.39 -9.90 -16.58
CA THR A 321 9.81 -10.53 -17.85
C THR A 321 11.27 -10.99 -17.83
N LEU A 322 12.06 -10.54 -16.85
CA LEU A 322 13.44 -10.99 -16.60
C LEU A 322 13.49 -12.17 -15.63
N LEU A 323 12.36 -12.50 -15.00
CA LEU A 323 12.24 -13.56 -14.02
C LEU A 323 11.55 -14.77 -14.64
N THR A 324 11.69 -15.91 -13.99
CA THR A 324 10.98 -17.16 -14.37
C THR A 324 10.24 -17.71 -13.16
N GLY A 325 9.27 -18.60 -13.41
CA GLY A 325 8.56 -19.33 -12.36
C GLY A 325 7.78 -18.43 -11.39
N PRO A 326 7.67 -18.82 -10.11
CA PRO A 326 6.90 -18.10 -9.10
C PRO A 326 7.34 -16.66 -8.81
N PRO A 327 8.64 -16.29 -8.83
CA PRO A 327 9.07 -14.89 -8.72
C PRO A 327 8.45 -13.99 -9.79
N ALA A 328 8.44 -14.43 -11.04
CA ALA A 328 7.83 -13.69 -12.15
C ALA A 328 6.34 -13.44 -11.88
N TRP A 329 5.60 -14.49 -11.53
CA TRP A 329 4.16 -14.36 -11.22
C TRP A 329 3.90 -13.52 -9.97
N SER A 330 4.74 -13.62 -8.94
CA SER A 330 4.62 -12.77 -7.75
C SER A 330 4.79 -11.30 -8.09
N ALA A 331 5.78 -10.97 -8.94
CA ALA A 331 5.98 -9.62 -9.45
C ALA A 331 4.81 -9.13 -10.32
N VAL A 332 4.23 -10.00 -11.15
CA VAL A 332 3.02 -9.68 -11.93
C VAL A 332 1.82 -9.39 -11.03
N LEU A 333 1.53 -10.26 -10.06
CA LEU A 333 0.38 -10.12 -9.17
C LEU A 333 0.51 -8.87 -8.29
N LEU A 334 1.69 -8.66 -7.70
CA LEU A 334 1.97 -7.48 -6.88
C LEU A 334 1.97 -6.21 -7.72
N GLY A 335 2.66 -6.21 -8.86
CA GLY A 335 2.74 -5.08 -9.77
C GLY A 335 1.36 -4.65 -10.28
N SER A 336 0.50 -5.62 -10.64
CA SER A 336 -0.89 -5.37 -11.04
C SER A 336 -1.73 -4.77 -9.91
N THR A 337 -1.58 -5.29 -8.68
CA THR A 337 -2.27 -4.79 -7.48
C THR A 337 -1.87 -3.35 -7.16
N VAL A 338 -0.57 -3.06 -7.19
CA VAL A 338 -0.02 -1.74 -6.94
C VAL A 338 -0.44 -0.76 -8.02
N LEU A 339 -0.36 -1.14 -9.31
CA LEU A 339 -0.78 -0.31 -10.42
C LEU A 339 -2.30 -0.04 -10.40
N TRP A 340 -3.11 -1.04 -10.00
CA TRP A 340 -4.52 -0.84 -9.70
C TRP A 340 -4.70 0.22 -8.62
N GLY A 341 -4.10 0.05 -7.43
CA GLY A 341 -4.18 1.04 -6.35
C GLY A 341 -3.79 2.45 -6.79
N ALA A 342 -2.68 2.57 -7.53
CA ALA A 342 -2.15 3.80 -8.10
C ALA A 342 -3.11 4.51 -9.05
N SER A 343 -3.79 3.75 -9.93
CA SER A 343 -4.73 4.32 -10.91
C SER A 343 -5.86 5.12 -10.26
N SER A 344 -6.21 4.80 -9.01
CA SER A 344 -7.25 5.52 -8.27
C SER A 344 -6.97 7.02 -8.14
N ALA A 345 -5.71 7.45 -8.15
CA ALA A 345 -5.32 8.85 -8.03
C ALA A 345 -5.65 9.67 -9.30
N GLY A 346 -5.71 9.01 -10.46
CA GLY A 346 -5.88 9.67 -11.76
C GLY A 346 -7.33 9.79 -12.23
N VAL A 347 -8.25 8.98 -11.71
CA VAL A 347 -9.58 8.70 -12.33
C VAL A 347 -10.78 9.37 -11.65
N ASP A 348 -10.56 10.50 -10.97
CA ASP A 348 -11.64 11.21 -10.26
C ASP A 348 -12.74 11.72 -11.18
N GLY A 349 -12.38 12.19 -12.37
CA GLY A 349 -13.34 12.63 -13.38
C GLY A 349 -14.28 11.52 -13.83
N ILE A 350 -13.75 10.30 -14.02
CA ILE A 350 -14.55 9.11 -14.36
C ILE A 350 -15.56 8.83 -13.24
N ARG A 351 -15.12 8.82 -11.98
CA ARG A 351 -16.02 8.62 -10.82
C ARG A 351 -17.09 9.70 -10.76
N HIS A 352 -16.70 10.96 -10.96
CA HIS A 352 -17.63 12.08 -10.99
C HIS A 352 -18.68 11.92 -12.10
N GLY A 353 -18.28 11.55 -13.31
CA GLY A 353 -19.19 11.30 -14.43
C GLY A 353 -20.19 10.16 -14.17
N VAL A 354 -19.82 9.15 -13.39
CA VAL A 354 -20.76 8.11 -12.94
C VAL A 354 -21.69 8.64 -11.84
N HIS A 355 -21.19 9.45 -10.89
CA HIS A 355 -22.01 10.05 -9.84
C HIS A 355 -23.06 11.06 -10.36
N THR A 356 -22.95 11.54 -11.60
CA THR A 356 -23.99 12.38 -12.23
C THR A 356 -25.12 11.57 -12.87
N LEU A 357 -25.09 10.23 -12.79
CA LEU A 357 -26.23 9.39 -13.18
C LEU A 357 -27.48 9.77 -12.37
N GLY A 358 -28.61 9.98 -13.07
CA GLY A 358 -29.87 10.38 -12.47
C GLY A 358 -30.00 11.90 -12.21
N ALA A 359 -28.93 12.68 -12.35
CA ALA A 359 -29.01 14.13 -12.25
C ALA A 359 -29.54 14.75 -13.57
N PRO A 360 -30.27 15.88 -13.51
CA PRO A 360 -30.66 16.62 -14.70
C PRO A 360 -29.43 16.99 -15.55
N MET A 361 -29.59 17.02 -16.87
CA MET A 361 -28.52 17.36 -17.81
C MET A 361 -28.22 18.87 -17.81
N LEU A 362 -27.63 19.38 -16.71
CA LEU A 362 -27.30 20.79 -16.52
C LEU A 362 -26.40 21.37 -17.62
N LEU A 363 -25.60 20.53 -18.28
CA LEU A 363 -24.66 20.90 -19.35
C LEU A 363 -24.97 20.18 -20.69
N GLY A 364 -26.17 19.63 -20.85
CA GLY A 364 -26.56 18.90 -22.08
C GLY A 364 -25.77 17.60 -22.34
N GLN A 365 -25.02 17.10 -21.35
CA GLN A 365 -24.17 15.92 -21.49
C GLN A 365 -24.68 14.76 -20.63
N THR A 366 -24.81 13.58 -21.25
CA THR A 366 -25.13 12.36 -20.52
C THR A 366 -23.94 11.91 -19.65
N ALA A 367 -24.19 11.19 -18.57
CA ALA A 367 -23.15 10.59 -17.73
C ALA A 367 -22.14 9.75 -18.54
N ALA A 368 -22.60 9.00 -19.54
CA ALA A 368 -21.73 8.21 -20.41
C ALA A 368 -20.77 9.10 -21.22
N MET A 369 -21.26 10.23 -21.74
CA MET A 369 -20.41 11.20 -22.43
C MET A 369 -19.39 11.84 -21.47
N GLN A 370 -19.79 12.17 -20.24
CA GLN A 370 -18.87 12.71 -19.24
C GLN A 370 -17.76 11.70 -18.90
N VAL A 371 -18.10 10.42 -18.72
CA VAL A 371 -17.12 9.34 -18.50
C VAL A 371 -16.15 9.25 -19.68
N LEU A 372 -16.66 9.22 -20.92
CA LEU A 372 -15.82 9.14 -22.12
C LEU A 372 -14.86 10.33 -22.25
N LEU A 373 -15.33 11.55 -21.96
CA LEU A 373 -14.50 12.76 -22.01
C LEU A 373 -13.40 12.76 -20.93
N HIS A 374 -13.60 12.03 -19.83
CA HIS A 374 -12.63 11.86 -18.74
C HIS A 374 -11.66 10.68 -18.95
N VAL A 375 -11.79 9.86 -20.00
CA VAL A 375 -10.86 8.74 -20.26
C VAL A 375 -9.47 9.20 -20.74
N PRO A 376 -9.33 10.17 -21.69
CA PRO A 376 -8.03 10.43 -22.30
C PRO A 376 -6.94 10.90 -21.34
N ALA A 377 -7.29 11.78 -20.38
CA ALA A 377 -6.32 12.31 -19.41
C ALA A 377 -5.68 11.23 -18.52
N PRO A 378 -6.44 10.41 -17.76
CA PRO A 378 -5.86 9.33 -16.95
C PRO A 378 -5.16 8.27 -17.81
N THR A 379 -5.64 7.98 -19.02
CA THR A 379 -4.96 7.02 -19.91
C THR A 379 -3.56 7.48 -20.30
N VAL A 380 -3.42 8.75 -20.73
CA VAL A 380 -2.11 9.32 -21.07
C VAL A 380 -1.22 9.36 -19.84
N LEU A 381 -1.72 9.88 -18.72
CA LEU A 381 -0.97 10.00 -17.46
C LEU A 381 -0.45 8.63 -16.97
N LEU A 382 -1.34 7.66 -16.81
CA LEU A 382 -0.99 6.34 -16.28
C LEU A 382 -0.14 5.55 -17.27
N GLY A 383 -0.38 5.69 -18.58
CA GLY A 383 0.48 5.13 -19.62
C GLY A 383 1.89 5.69 -19.55
N SER A 384 2.05 7.01 -19.38
CA SER A 384 3.37 7.65 -19.23
C SER A 384 4.08 7.19 -17.96
N ILE A 385 3.38 7.15 -16.81
CA ILE A 385 3.94 6.65 -15.55
C ILE A 385 4.35 5.18 -15.69
N ALA A 386 3.53 4.36 -16.35
CA ALA A 386 3.82 2.95 -16.58
C ALA A 386 5.03 2.75 -17.49
N ALA A 387 5.15 3.54 -18.56
CA ALA A 387 6.31 3.47 -19.46
C ALA A 387 7.61 3.89 -18.74
N LEU A 388 7.57 5.00 -18.00
CA LEU A 388 8.73 5.50 -17.25
C LEU A 388 9.12 4.53 -16.12
N GLY A 389 8.15 4.03 -15.37
CA GLY A 389 8.37 3.07 -14.29
C GLY A 389 8.86 1.72 -14.78
N GLY A 390 8.25 1.18 -15.83
CA GLY A 390 8.67 -0.08 -16.47
C GLY A 390 10.09 0.01 -17.03
N GLY A 391 10.40 1.08 -17.78
CA GLY A 391 11.74 1.32 -18.32
C GLY A 391 12.79 1.50 -17.23
N ALA A 392 12.51 2.32 -16.20
CA ALA A 392 13.42 2.49 -15.07
C ALA A 392 13.62 1.16 -14.31
N GLY A 393 12.57 0.37 -14.13
CA GLY A 393 12.64 -0.95 -13.50
C GLY A 393 13.58 -1.90 -14.24
N LEU A 394 13.47 -1.98 -15.57
CA LEU A 394 14.36 -2.80 -16.40
C LEU A 394 15.82 -2.35 -16.27
N LEU A 395 16.09 -1.05 -16.39
CA LEU A 395 17.44 -0.50 -16.28
C LEU A 395 18.06 -0.78 -14.89
N LEU A 396 17.29 -0.61 -13.82
CA LEU A 396 17.75 -0.88 -12.45
C LEU A 396 17.96 -2.38 -12.18
N ALA A 397 17.22 -3.24 -12.88
CA ALA A 397 17.40 -4.68 -12.84
C ALA A 397 18.51 -5.19 -13.79
N GLY A 398 19.20 -4.30 -14.51
CA GLY A 398 20.26 -4.65 -15.45
C GLY A 398 19.76 -5.26 -16.77
N GLY A 399 18.47 -5.14 -17.07
CA GLY A 399 17.87 -5.59 -18.33
C GLY A 399 17.99 -4.57 -19.48
N SER A 400 17.77 -5.03 -20.71
CA SER A 400 17.62 -4.15 -21.88
C SER A 400 16.23 -3.50 -21.90
N LEU A 401 16.12 -2.33 -22.53
CA LEU A 401 14.84 -1.65 -22.78
C LEU A 401 14.07 -2.34 -23.91
N GLU A 402 13.58 -3.56 -23.64
CA GLU A 402 12.72 -4.29 -24.57
C GLU A 402 11.35 -3.61 -24.67
N PRO A 403 10.91 -3.19 -25.88
CA PRO A 403 9.63 -2.50 -26.05
C PRO A 403 8.43 -3.32 -25.54
N SER A 404 8.49 -4.65 -25.66
CA SER A 404 7.42 -5.56 -25.22
C SER A 404 7.30 -5.62 -23.69
N ALA A 405 8.42 -5.59 -22.97
CA ALA A 405 8.45 -5.59 -21.50
C ALA A 405 7.92 -4.26 -20.92
N VAL A 406 8.18 -3.13 -21.60
CA VAL A 406 7.60 -1.83 -21.23
C VAL A 406 6.13 -1.71 -21.66
N ALA A 407 5.75 -2.35 -22.78
CA ALA A 407 4.37 -2.34 -23.24
C ALA A 407 3.40 -3.05 -22.27
N LEU A 408 3.85 -4.08 -21.54
CA LEU A 408 3.02 -4.81 -20.57
C LEU A 408 2.33 -3.89 -19.53
N PRO A 409 3.06 -3.12 -18.70
CA PRO A 409 2.42 -2.22 -17.74
C PRO A 409 1.66 -1.07 -18.41
N VAL A 410 2.07 -0.63 -19.60
CA VAL A 410 1.37 0.42 -20.37
C VAL A 410 -0.01 -0.07 -20.81
N LEU A 411 -0.08 -1.23 -21.45
CA LEU A 411 -1.34 -1.85 -21.89
C LEU A 411 -2.24 -2.14 -20.70
N LEU A 412 -1.67 -2.68 -19.60
CA LEU A 412 -2.42 -2.89 -18.37
C LEU A 412 -2.98 -1.55 -17.86
N ALA A 413 -2.19 -0.47 -17.80
CA ALA A 413 -2.69 0.84 -17.36
C ALA A 413 -3.90 1.32 -18.17
N VAL A 414 -3.90 1.14 -19.49
CA VAL A 414 -5.06 1.47 -20.36
C VAL A 414 -6.27 0.60 -19.99
N VAL A 415 -6.09 -0.72 -19.83
CA VAL A 415 -7.14 -1.65 -19.37
C VAL A 415 -7.71 -1.23 -18.02
N LEU A 416 -6.84 -0.82 -17.09
CA LEU A 416 -7.24 -0.40 -15.75
C LEU A 416 -8.06 0.89 -15.76
N VAL A 417 -7.85 1.83 -16.70
CA VAL A 417 -8.73 3.01 -16.85
C VAL A 417 -10.15 2.58 -17.22
N ALA A 418 -10.30 1.63 -18.13
CA ALA A 418 -11.63 1.07 -18.47
C ALA A 418 -12.24 0.33 -17.27
N ALA A 419 -11.44 -0.48 -16.56
CA ALA A 419 -11.88 -1.16 -15.34
C ALA A 419 -12.28 -0.18 -14.23
N ARG A 420 -11.69 1.02 -14.17
CA ARG A 420 -12.09 2.08 -13.23
C ARG A 420 -13.45 2.69 -13.54
N ALA A 421 -13.83 2.78 -14.82
CA ALA A 421 -15.18 3.18 -15.21
C ALA A 421 -16.21 2.11 -14.80
N TRP A 422 -15.87 0.83 -14.98
CA TRP A 422 -16.69 -0.29 -14.55
C TRP A 422 -16.87 -0.37 -13.03
N ASP A 423 -15.77 -0.18 -12.28
CA ASP A 423 -15.71 -0.13 -10.82
C ASP A 423 -16.54 1.04 -10.27
N ALA A 424 -16.44 2.21 -10.89
CA ALA A 424 -17.27 3.36 -10.53
C ALA A 424 -18.77 3.10 -10.76
N ALA A 425 -19.13 2.34 -11.80
CA ALA A 425 -20.52 2.02 -12.16
C ALA A 425 -21.13 0.84 -11.38
N LYS A 426 -20.49 0.37 -10.30
CA LYS A 426 -20.88 -0.84 -9.56
C LYS A 426 -22.22 -0.76 -8.83
N GLY A 427 -22.63 0.42 -8.38
CA GLY A 427 -23.87 0.61 -7.60
C GLY A 427 -23.78 0.08 -6.16
N PRO A 428 -24.89 0.13 -5.40
CA PRO A 428 -24.95 -0.39 -4.04
C PRO A 428 -24.84 -1.92 -4.04
N MET A 429 -24.30 -2.48 -2.95
CA MET A 429 -24.24 -3.93 -2.78
C MET A 429 -25.66 -4.51 -2.68
N PRO A 430 -26.02 -5.53 -3.49
CA PRO A 430 -27.30 -6.20 -3.37
C PRO A 430 -27.51 -6.80 -1.99
N LEU A 431 -28.72 -6.67 -1.43
CA LEU A 431 -29.07 -7.24 -0.13
C LEU A 431 -28.94 -8.77 -0.09
N SER A 432 -29.07 -9.44 -1.24
CA SER A 432 -28.85 -10.88 -1.37
C SER A 432 -27.41 -11.31 -1.09
N LEU A 433 -26.42 -10.42 -1.21
CA LEU A 433 -25.03 -10.72 -0.84
C LEU A 433 -24.76 -10.53 0.65
N MET A 434 -25.69 -9.90 1.38
CA MET A 434 -25.61 -9.70 2.83
C MET A 434 -26.39 -10.74 3.63
N THR A 435 -27.09 -11.68 2.97
CA THR A 435 -27.84 -12.73 3.66
C THR A 435 -26.87 -13.68 4.36
N PRO A 436 -27.02 -13.92 5.67
CA PRO A 436 -26.15 -14.83 6.42
C PRO A 436 -26.11 -16.24 5.80
N ILE A 437 -24.92 -16.82 5.73
CA ILE A 437 -24.66 -18.20 5.33
C ILE A 437 -24.02 -18.88 6.54
N PRO A 438 -24.82 -19.34 7.52
CA PRO A 438 -24.29 -19.91 8.75
C PRO A 438 -23.55 -21.22 8.47
N THR A 439 -22.32 -21.30 8.95
CA THR A 439 -21.52 -22.54 8.96
C THR A 439 -20.94 -22.80 10.35
N PRO A 440 -20.49 -24.02 10.66
CA PRO A 440 -19.83 -24.30 11.95
C PRO A 440 -18.59 -23.42 12.22
N GLN A 441 -17.95 -22.89 11.16
CA GLN A 441 -16.75 -22.05 11.24
C GLN A 441 -17.08 -20.54 11.32
N GLY A 442 -18.35 -20.15 11.20
CA GLY A 442 -18.80 -18.76 11.18
C GLY A 442 -19.75 -18.44 10.03
N ASP A 443 -20.07 -17.16 9.84
CA ASP A 443 -20.89 -16.72 8.71
C ASP A 443 -20.04 -16.53 7.44
N LEU A 444 -20.29 -17.34 6.41
CA LEU A 444 -19.59 -17.26 5.12
C LEU A 444 -20.07 -16.09 4.23
N SER A 445 -21.16 -15.40 4.59
CA SER A 445 -21.63 -14.22 3.85
C SER A 445 -20.55 -13.13 3.72
N VAL A 446 -19.63 -13.07 4.69
CA VAL A 446 -18.46 -12.16 4.66
C VAL A 446 -17.59 -12.39 3.41
N LEU A 447 -17.45 -13.63 2.94
CA LEU A 447 -16.69 -13.91 1.72
C LEU A 447 -17.38 -13.32 0.49
N SER A 448 -18.71 -13.42 0.40
CA SER A 448 -19.50 -12.80 -0.68
C SER A 448 -19.35 -11.28 -0.67
N VAL A 449 -19.38 -10.65 0.52
CA VAL A 449 -19.13 -9.22 0.69
C VAL A 449 -17.71 -8.84 0.26
N LEU A 450 -16.69 -9.61 0.68
CA LEU A 450 -15.30 -9.36 0.30
C LEU A 450 -15.07 -9.52 -1.20
N VAL A 451 -15.62 -10.56 -1.82
CA VAL A 451 -15.55 -10.80 -3.26
C VAL A 451 -16.26 -9.69 -4.02
N TRP A 452 -17.45 -9.26 -3.55
CA TRP A 452 -18.12 -8.09 -4.09
C TRP A 452 -17.18 -6.90 -4.01
N GLN A 453 -16.66 -6.53 -2.83
CA GLN A 453 -15.78 -5.37 -2.67
C GLN A 453 -14.47 -5.44 -3.46
N ALA A 454 -13.92 -6.64 -3.68
CA ALA A 454 -12.64 -6.86 -4.35
C ALA A 454 -12.77 -7.17 -5.85
N ASP A 455 -13.97 -7.27 -6.42
CA ASP A 455 -14.21 -7.69 -7.81
C ASP A 455 -13.32 -6.96 -8.84
N SER A 456 -13.19 -5.64 -8.71
CA SER A 456 -12.38 -4.80 -9.60
C SER A 456 -10.88 -4.98 -9.40
N LEU A 457 -10.42 -5.23 -8.17
CA LEU A 457 -9.03 -5.60 -7.90
C LEU A 457 -8.73 -6.99 -8.48
N LEU A 458 -9.62 -7.97 -8.29
CA LEU A 458 -9.45 -9.32 -8.84
C LEU A 458 -9.37 -9.28 -10.36
N LEU A 459 -10.25 -8.52 -11.02
CA LEU A 459 -10.19 -8.32 -12.48
C LEU A 459 -8.89 -7.63 -12.92
N ALA A 460 -8.40 -6.64 -12.16
CA ALA A 460 -7.12 -6.00 -12.45
C ALA A 460 -5.93 -6.96 -12.36
N VAL A 461 -5.90 -7.81 -11.33
CA VAL A 461 -4.88 -8.83 -11.13
C VAL A 461 -4.96 -9.92 -12.21
N LEU A 462 -6.16 -10.39 -12.54
CA LEU A 462 -6.39 -11.35 -13.62
C LEU A 462 -6.01 -10.78 -14.99
N ALA A 463 -6.32 -9.50 -15.26
CA ALA A 463 -5.91 -8.82 -16.49
C ALA A 463 -4.39 -8.74 -16.60
N GLY A 464 -3.69 -8.37 -15.53
CA GLY A 464 -2.24 -8.34 -15.50
C GLY A 464 -1.62 -9.73 -15.69
N ALA A 465 -2.16 -10.74 -15.01
CA ALA A 465 -1.73 -12.13 -15.18
C ALA A 465 -1.96 -12.65 -16.61
N LEU A 466 -3.11 -12.35 -17.20
CA LEU A 466 -3.42 -12.71 -18.59
C LEU A 466 -2.45 -12.05 -19.57
N LEU A 467 -2.24 -10.73 -19.48
CA LEU A 467 -1.34 -10.01 -20.37
C LEU A 467 0.11 -10.49 -20.25
N ALA A 468 0.58 -10.71 -19.02
CA ALA A 468 1.91 -11.24 -18.77
C ALA A 468 2.05 -12.67 -19.32
N GLY A 469 1.05 -13.54 -19.11
CA GLY A 469 1.03 -14.90 -19.65
C GLY A 469 1.01 -14.95 -21.18
N LEU A 470 0.22 -14.09 -21.82
CA LEU A 470 0.20 -13.95 -23.28
C LEU A 470 1.55 -13.48 -23.82
N LEU A 471 2.19 -12.51 -23.16
CA LEU A 471 3.52 -12.03 -23.54
C LEU A 471 4.57 -13.15 -23.42
N MET A 472 4.63 -13.81 -22.24
CA MET A 472 5.65 -14.82 -21.95
C MET A 472 5.44 -16.13 -22.72
N GLY A 473 4.20 -16.47 -23.08
CA GLY A 473 3.88 -17.73 -23.76
C GLY A 473 3.70 -17.61 -25.28
N LEU A 474 3.10 -16.52 -25.77
CA LEU A 474 2.69 -16.36 -27.17
C LEU A 474 3.27 -15.09 -27.84
N GLY A 475 3.96 -14.24 -27.09
CA GLY A 475 4.65 -13.06 -27.59
C GLY A 475 3.81 -11.76 -27.65
N PRO A 476 4.40 -10.66 -28.16
CA PRO A 476 3.84 -9.32 -28.06
C PRO A 476 2.52 -9.12 -28.82
N VAL A 477 2.34 -9.78 -29.97
CA VAL A 477 1.11 -9.68 -30.77
C VAL A 477 -0.08 -10.27 -30.02
N ALA A 478 0.09 -11.43 -29.37
CA ALA A 478 -0.94 -12.05 -28.55
C ALA A 478 -1.32 -11.16 -27.35
N MET A 479 -0.33 -10.55 -26.70
CA MET A 479 -0.56 -9.59 -25.62
C MET A 479 -1.38 -8.38 -26.10
N LEU A 480 -1.07 -7.81 -27.27
CA LEU A 480 -1.82 -6.68 -27.84
C LEU A 480 -3.28 -7.05 -28.15
N LEU A 481 -3.52 -8.22 -28.74
CA LEU A 481 -4.87 -8.73 -28.98
C LEU A 481 -5.62 -8.96 -27.66
N GLY A 482 -4.94 -9.53 -26.65
CA GLY A 482 -5.48 -9.71 -25.29
C GLY A 482 -5.84 -8.40 -24.61
N ALA A 483 -5.03 -7.34 -24.78
CA ALA A 483 -5.36 -6.01 -24.27
C ALA A 483 -6.60 -5.43 -24.98
N GLY A 484 -6.70 -5.59 -26.30
CA GLY A 484 -7.86 -5.16 -27.09
C GLY A 484 -9.16 -5.87 -26.67
N THR A 485 -9.11 -7.18 -26.43
CA THR A 485 -10.28 -7.94 -25.95
C THR A 485 -10.67 -7.54 -24.53
N LEU A 486 -9.71 -7.40 -23.61
CA LEU A 486 -9.97 -6.92 -22.25
C LEU A 486 -10.60 -5.52 -22.26
N LEU A 487 -10.07 -4.58 -23.04
CA LEU A 487 -10.63 -3.24 -23.18
C LEU A 487 -12.07 -3.25 -23.69
N SER A 488 -12.32 -4.05 -24.73
CA SER A 488 -13.65 -4.20 -25.32
C SER A 488 -14.63 -4.78 -24.30
N THR A 489 -14.26 -5.85 -23.59
CA THR A 489 -15.07 -6.48 -22.56
C THR A 489 -15.36 -5.52 -21.41
N MET A 490 -14.36 -4.82 -20.86
CA MET A 490 -14.55 -3.84 -19.78
C MET A 490 -15.46 -2.69 -20.21
N THR A 491 -15.35 -2.23 -21.46
CA THR A 491 -16.21 -1.18 -22.02
C THR A 491 -17.67 -1.67 -22.15
N LEU A 492 -17.88 -2.88 -22.65
CA LEU A 492 -19.21 -3.49 -22.77
C LEU A 492 -19.84 -3.73 -21.39
N MET A 493 -19.08 -4.24 -20.43
CA MET A 493 -19.54 -4.43 -19.05
C MET A 493 -19.89 -3.10 -18.38
N THR A 494 -19.08 -2.05 -18.59
CA THR A 494 -19.36 -0.69 -18.10
C THR A 494 -20.66 -0.17 -18.70
N ARG A 495 -20.85 -0.29 -20.02
CA ARG A 495 -22.07 0.12 -20.71
C ARG A 495 -23.30 -0.65 -20.22
N ALA A 496 -23.16 -1.94 -19.92
CA ALA A 496 -24.23 -2.75 -19.35
C ALA A 496 -24.64 -2.23 -17.95
N ARG A 497 -23.67 -1.99 -17.06
CA ARG A 497 -23.93 -1.42 -15.72
C ARG A 497 -24.57 -0.03 -15.80
N LEU A 498 -24.05 0.86 -16.65
CA LEU A 498 -24.61 2.20 -16.84
C LEU A 498 -26.05 2.19 -17.37
N ARG A 499 -26.44 1.16 -18.16
CA ARG A 499 -27.82 0.99 -18.61
C ARG A 499 -28.72 0.49 -17.47
N ALA A 500 -28.27 -0.52 -16.72
CA ALA A 500 -29.03 -1.06 -15.60
C ALA A 500 -29.32 0.00 -14.50
N LEU A 501 -28.41 0.96 -14.32
CA LEU A 501 -28.60 2.05 -13.37
C LEU A 501 -29.60 3.13 -13.83
N ARG A 502 -30.04 3.12 -15.10
CA ARG A 502 -30.98 4.12 -15.65
C ARG A 502 -32.46 3.72 -15.55
N GLY A 503 -32.75 2.46 -15.21
CA GLY A 503 -34.08 1.86 -15.33
C GLY A 503 -34.26 1.24 -16.71
#